data_AF-A0A9P7XBY2-F1
#
_entry.id   AF-A0A9P7XBY2-F1
#
_cell.length_a   1.000
_cell.length_b   1.000
_cell.length_c   1.000
_cell.angle_alpha   90.00
_cell.angle_beta   90.00
_cell.angle_gamma   90.00
#
_symmetry.space_group_name_H-M   'P 1'
#
loop_
_entity.id
_entity.type
_entity.pdbx_description
1 polymer ?
#
loop_
_entity_poly.entity_id
_entity_poly.type
_entity_poly.pdbx_seq_one_letter_code
_entity_poly.pdbx_strand_id
1 'polypeptide(L)'
;MKTTLPIAGLDVHIHTQSDVDVESTAPAAVVFLLHGRLGNAQSAQIDGLASSLLNYARNRVEAGENQAKELIVVTFDHRNHGSRLVNDLANQGWAKGKKTHNERHAIDMFAVYAGTSRDVSFLIDFLPAYLYPSGEREVVDWGVIGISLGGHSTWMILKEDPRVTLGIPIIGIMAYHERLGYDS
;
A
#
# COMPACT_ATOMS: atom_id res chain seq x y z
N MET A 1 5.22 4.23 -15.85
CA MET A 1 6.31 5.08 -15.31
C MET A 1 6.28 5.02 -13.78
N LYS A 2 7.39 5.29 -13.11
CA LYS A 2 7.49 5.30 -11.64
C LYS A 2 8.23 6.56 -11.19
N THR A 3 7.61 7.33 -10.32
CA THR A 3 8.18 8.55 -9.69
C THR A 3 8.10 8.41 -8.17
N THR A 4 9.07 8.95 -7.44
CA THR A 4 9.08 8.91 -5.97
C THR A 4 8.83 10.31 -5.41
N LEU A 5 7.84 10.43 -4.53
CA LEU A 5 7.50 11.64 -3.79
C LEU A 5 7.82 11.44 -2.30
N PRO A 6 8.69 12.26 -1.70
CA PRO A 6 8.91 12.23 -0.25
C PRO A 6 7.74 12.96 0.45
N ILE A 7 6.91 12.21 1.18
CA ILE A 7 5.74 12.73 1.88
C ILE A 7 5.90 12.47 3.38
N ALA A 8 6.18 13.53 4.15
CA ALA A 8 6.34 13.49 5.61
C ALA A 8 7.25 12.36 6.15
N GLY A 9 8.34 12.07 5.45
CA GLY A 9 9.30 11.01 5.83
C GLY A 9 8.95 9.62 5.28
N LEU A 10 8.00 9.53 4.36
CA LEU A 10 7.71 8.34 3.56
C LEU A 10 8.19 8.54 2.13
N ASP A 11 8.98 7.60 1.62
CA ASP A 11 9.22 7.50 0.18
C ASP A 11 7.98 6.84 -0.46
N VAL A 12 7.18 7.64 -1.16
CA VAL A 12 5.95 7.20 -1.80
C VAL A 12 6.17 7.08 -3.29
N HIS A 13 6.09 5.86 -3.82
CA HIS A 13 6.29 5.59 -5.23
C HIS A 13 4.97 5.59 -5.98
N ILE A 14 4.86 6.47 -6.96
CA ILE A 14 3.70 6.67 -7.81
C ILE A 14 3.95 5.98 -9.14
N HIS A 15 3.10 5.03 -9.49
CA HIS A 15 3.14 4.30 -10.74
C HIS A 15 1.95 4.70 -11.61
N THR A 16 2.23 5.14 -12.82
CA THR A 16 1.24 5.66 -13.79
C THR A 16 1.50 5.12 -15.20
N GLN A 17 0.54 5.26 -16.12
CA GLN A 17 0.72 4.84 -17.51
C GLN A 17 1.59 5.81 -18.33
N SER A 18 1.47 7.12 -18.07
CA SER A 18 2.26 8.21 -18.67
C SER A 18 2.84 9.11 -17.58
N ASP A 19 3.67 10.10 -17.97
CA ASP A 19 4.05 11.18 -17.05
C ASP A 19 2.81 11.82 -16.44
N VAL A 20 2.90 12.17 -15.15
CA VAL A 20 1.81 12.83 -14.39
C VAL A 20 1.40 14.17 -15.02
N ASP A 21 2.23 14.71 -15.90
CA ASP A 21 2.05 15.98 -16.61
C ASP A 21 1.31 15.88 -17.97
N VAL A 22 0.74 14.72 -18.35
CA VAL A 22 0.14 14.56 -19.69
C VAL A 22 -1.40 14.41 -19.66
N GLU A 23 -2.06 15.52 -19.99
CA GLU A 23 -3.36 15.68 -20.71
C GLU A 23 -4.65 15.03 -20.19
N SER A 24 -4.61 14.13 -19.21
CA SER A 24 -5.79 13.42 -18.73
C SER A 24 -6.62 14.26 -17.76
N THR A 25 -7.85 14.61 -18.17
CA THR A 25 -8.82 15.34 -17.33
C THR A 25 -9.79 14.43 -16.57
N ALA A 26 -9.72 13.11 -16.80
CA ALA A 26 -10.56 12.15 -16.06
C ALA A 26 -10.23 12.21 -14.57
N PRO A 27 -11.12 11.88 -13.62
CA PRO A 27 -10.75 11.72 -12.21
C PRO A 27 -9.74 10.58 -11.98
N ALA A 28 -8.97 10.63 -10.88
CA ALA A 28 -8.03 9.58 -10.50
C ALA A 28 -8.64 8.58 -9.51
N ALA A 29 -8.35 7.30 -9.71
CA ALA A 29 -8.57 6.23 -8.75
C ALA A 29 -7.20 5.73 -8.27
N VAL A 30 -6.94 5.82 -6.97
CA VAL A 30 -5.66 5.43 -6.38
C VAL A 30 -5.79 4.06 -5.73
N VAL A 31 -4.84 3.17 -6.02
CA VAL A 31 -4.70 1.88 -5.35
C VAL A 31 -3.35 1.80 -4.65
N PHE A 32 -3.37 1.63 -3.33
CA PHE A 32 -2.17 1.29 -2.57
C PHE A 32 -1.81 -0.18 -2.76
N LEU A 33 -0.59 -0.47 -3.21
CA LEU A 33 -0.07 -1.83 -3.36
C LEU A 33 1.00 -2.09 -2.28
N LEU A 34 0.65 -2.92 -1.30
CA LEU A 34 1.42 -3.17 -0.08
C LEU A 34 2.17 -4.52 -0.15
N HIS A 35 3.47 -4.47 0.15
CA HIS A 35 4.38 -5.61 0.00
C HIS A 35 4.29 -6.63 1.16
N GLY A 36 4.92 -7.79 0.96
CA GLY A 36 5.00 -8.83 1.99
C GLY A 36 6.02 -8.53 3.09
N ARG A 37 5.96 -9.30 4.18
CA ARG A 37 6.96 -9.25 5.26
C ARG A 37 8.35 -9.56 4.70
N LEU A 38 9.37 -8.88 5.21
CA LEU A 38 10.76 -8.93 4.73
C LEU A 38 10.98 -8.40 3.30
N GLY A 39 9.92 -7.90 2.65
CA GLY A 39 9.99 -7.29 1.33
C GLY A 39 10.23 -5.78 1.39
N ASN A 40 10.08 -5.14 0.23
CA ASN A 40 10.09 -3.69 0.05
C ASN A 40 9.26 -3.27 -1.17
N ALA A 41 8.88 -1.99 -1.19
CA ALA A 41 8.01 -1.35 -2.18
C ALA A 41 8.65 -1.14 -3.56
N GLN A 42 9.96 -1.36 -3.68
CA GLN A 42 10.73 -1.22 -4.91
C GLN A 42 11.21 -2.56 -5.48
N SER A 43 10.73 -3.67 -4.91
CA SER A 43 11.09 -5.00 -5.40
C SER A 43 10.51 -5.26 -6.78
N ALA A 44 11.23 -6.03 -7.60
CA ALA A 44 10.77 -6.40 -8.96
C ALA A 44 9.39 -7.06 -8.96
N GLN A 45 9.04 -7.78 -7.90
CA GLN A 45 7.70 -8.34 -7.72
C GLN A 45 6.65 -7.23 -7.65
N ILE A 46 6.84 -6.24 -6.78
CA ILE A 46 5.86 -5.15 -6.58
C ILE A 46 5.77 -4.26 -7.81
N ASP A 47 6.90 -3.93 -8.43
CA ASP A 47 6.94 -3.14 -9.66
C ASP A 47 6.27 -3.90 -10.84
N GLY A 48 6.46 -5.23 -10.90
CA GLY A 48 5.78 -6.09 -11.87
C GLY A 48 4.26 -6.11 -11.69
N LEU A 49 3.78 -6.26 -10.45
CA LEU A 49 2.35 -6.21 -10.13
C LEU A 49 1.73 -4.84 -10.45
N ALA A 50 2.40 -3.75 -10.07
CA ALA A 50 1.96 -2.39 -10.42
C ALA A 50 1.85 -2.20 -11.93
N SER A 51 2.86 -2.64 -12.68
CA SER A 51 2.87 -2.59 -14.15
C SER A 51 1.74 -3.42 -14.76
N SER A 52 1.47 -4.62 -14.24
CA SER A 52 0.37 -5.46 -14.71
C SER A 52 -1.00 -4.83 -14.48
N LEU A 53 -1.23 -4.19 -13.33
CA LEU A 53 -2.48 -3.47 -13.04
C LEU A 53 -2.69 -2.31 -14.00
N LEU A 54 -1.65 -1.50 -14.23
CA LEU A 54 -1.70 -0.37 -15.14
C LEU A 54 -1.93 -0.83 -16.58
N ASN A 55 -1.23 -1.86 -17.05
CA ASN A 55 -1.41 -2.42 -18.39
C ASN A 55 -2.82 -3.01 -18.57
N TYR A 56 -3.35 -3.68 -17.54
CA TYR A 56 -4.72 -4.19 -17.58
C TYR A 56 -5.73 -3.05 -17.75
N ALA A 57 -5.59 -1.97 -16.98
CA ALA A 57 -6.44 -0.79 -17.13
C ALA A 57 -6.34 -0.20 -18.54
N ARG A 58 -5.12 -0.03 -19.08
CA ARG A 58 -4.86 0.51 -20.43
C ARG A 58 -5.54 -0.30 -21.51
N ASN A 59 -5.40 -1.62 -21.46
CA ASN A 59 -5.93 -2.51 -22.49
C ASN A 59 -7.46 -2.43 -22.59
N ARG A 60 -8.16 -2.12 -21.49
CA ARG A 60 -9.62 -1.91 -21.52
C ARG A 60 -9.99 -0.63 -22.28
N VAL A 61 -9.23 0.44 -22.09
CA VAL A 61 -9.39 1.70 -22.84
C VAL A 61 -9.16 1.47 -24.33
N GLU A 62 -8.06 0.79 -24.67
CA GLU A 62 -7.71 0.46 -26.07
C GLU A 62 -8.73 -0.48 -26.72
N ALA A 63 -9.42 -1.32 -25.93
CA ALA A 63 -10.54 -2.14 -26.37
C ALA A 63 -11.86 -1.34 -26.56
N GLY A 64 -11.84 -0.01 -26.40
CA GLY A 64 -12.99 0.87 -26.58
C GLY A 64 -13.91 0.96 -25.37
N GLU A 65 -13.49 0.48 -24.21
CA GLU A 65 -14.25 0.69 -22.98
C GLU A 65 -14.07 2.10 -22.45
N ASN A 66 -15.17 2.69 -21.99
CA ASN A 66 -15.17 4.06 -21.51
C ASN A 66 -14.40 4.16 -20.19
N GLN A 67 -13.24 4.83 -20.20
CA GLN A 67 -12.44 5.02 -19.00
C GLN A 67 -12.98 6.20 -18.20
N ALA A 68 -13.86 5.91 -17.23
CA ALA A 68 -14.39 6.94 -16.35
C ALA A 68 -13.32 7.54 -15.41
N LYS A 69 -12.25 6.78 -15.12
CA LYS A 69 -11.22 7.13 -14.13
C LYS A 69 -9.86 6.56 -14.52
N GLU A 70 -8.79 7.30 -14.23
CA GLU A 70 -7.43 6.82 -14.44
C GLU A 70 -6.90 6.11 -13.20
N LEU A 71 -6.25 4.96 -13.41
CA LEU A 71 -5.66 4.19 -12.32
C LEU A 71 -4.25 4.70 -12.00
N ILE A 72 -4.01 4.99 -10.73
CA ILE A 72 -2.69 5.27 -10.17
C ILE A 72 -2.39 4.20 -9.13
N VAL A 73 -1.23 3.56 -9.24
CA VAL A 73 -0.78 2.58 -8.24
C VAL A 73 0.28 3.22 -7.35
N VAL A 74 0.09 3.15 -6.04
CA VAL A 74 0.98 3.76 -5.04
C VAL A 74 1.62 2.67 -4.20
N THR A 75 2.95 2.67 -4.09
CA THR A 75 3.69 1.75 -3.23
C THR A 75 4.55 2.53 -2.24
N PHE A 76 4.70 2.03 -1.02
CA PHE A 76 5.60 2.60 -0.02
C PHE A 76 6.01 1.49 0.96
N ASP A 77 7.15 1.68 1.62
CA ASP A 77 7.65 0.67 2.56
C ASP A 77 6.84 0.66 3.86
N HIS A 78 6.48 -0.55 4.31
CA HIS A 78 5.95 -0.74 5.65
C HIS A 78 6.92 -0.18 6.71
N ARG A 79 6.39 0.13 7.89
CA ARG A 79 7.23 0.44 9.05
C ARG A 79 8.23 -0.71 9.27
N ASN A 80 9.47 -0.34 9.55
CA ASN A 80 10.57 -1.28 9.75
C ASN A 80 10.88 -2.19 8.54
N HIS A 81 10.57 -1.79 7.31
CA HIS A 81 10.88 -2.55 6.09
C HIS A 81 11.56 -1.65 5.04
N GLY A 82 12.19 -2.26 4.03
CA GLY A 82 12.81 -1.55 2.91
C GLY A 82 13.71 -0.38 3.33
N SER A 83 13.48 0.82 2.80
CA SER A 83 14.23 2.04 3.16
C SER A 83 14.00 2.50 4.60
N ARG A 84 12.93 2.01 5.24
CA ARG A 84 12.54 2.30 6.63
C ARG A 84 13.01 1.24 7.63
N LEU A 85 13.88 0.31 7.23
CA LEU A 85 14.36 -0.78 8.09
C LEU A 85 15.17 -0.23 9.28
N VAL A 86 14.76 -0.57 10.50
CA VAL A 86 15.44 -0.19 11.75
C VAL A 86 16.03 -1.43 12.46
N ASN A 87 15.27 -2.53 12.53
CA ASN A 87 15.67 -3.76 13.18
C ASN A 87 15.12 -4.98 12.42
N ASP A 88 16.00 -5.72 11.75
CA ASP A 88 15.62 -6.91 10.98
C ASP A 88 15.00 -8.02 11.85
N LEU A 89 15.53 -8.25 13.05
CA LEU A 89 15.05 -9.31 13.94
C LEU A 89 13.57 -9.08 14.32
N ALA A 90 13.15 -7.83 14.48
CA ALA A 90 11.75 -7.49 14.77
C ALA A 90 10.78 -7.87 13.63
N ASN A 91 11.27 -8.08 12.41
CA ASN A 91 10.45 -8.57 11.29
C ASN A 91 10.42 -10.10 11.18
N GLN A 92 11.26 -10.80 11.94
CA GLN A 92 11.32 -12.26 11.92
C GLN A 92 10.14 -12.88 12.68
N GLY A 93 9.91 -14.17 12.40
CA GLY A 93 8.92 -14.99 13.09
C GLY A 93 9.43 -15.57 14.41
N TRP A 94 8.58 -16.32 15.09
CA TRP A 94 9.07 -17.29 16.07
C TRP A 94 9.85 -18.40 15.35
N ALA A 95 11.09 -18.63 15.74
CA ALA A 95 11.96 -19.66 15.17
C ALA A 95 12.62 -20.52 16.26
N LYS A 96 13.08 -21.73 15.94
CA LYS A 96 13.81 -22.57 16.92
C LYS A 96 15.23 -22.04 17.22
N GLY A 97 15.81 -21.21 16.36
CA GLY A 97 17.19 -20.70 16.50
C GLY A 97 17.23 -19.26 17.00
N LYS A 98 18.17 -18.96 17.91
CA LYS A 98 18.29 -17.63 18.55
C LYS A 98 18.49 -16.46 17.58
N LYS A 99 19.10 -16.68 16.42
CA LYS A 99 19.41 -15.62 15.44
C LYS A 99 18.19 -15.07 14.71
N THR A 100 17.14 -15.86 14.56
CA THR A 100 15.91 -15.47 13.84
C THR A 100 14.66 -15.58 14.71
N HIS A 101 14.83 -15.86 16.01
CA HIS A 101 13.72 -15.94 16.94
C HIS A 101 13.35 -14.54 17.43
N ASN A 102 12.22 -14.03 16.95
CA ASN A 102 11.62 -12.82 17.53
C ASN A 102 10.66 -13.20 18.66
N GLU A 103 11.07 -12.97 19.91
CA GLU A 103 10.20 -13.22 21.08
C GLU A 103 8.92 -12.37 21.03
N ARG A 104 8.99 -11.16 20.46
CA ARG A 104 7.90 -10.19 20.35
C ARG A 104 7.14 -10.28 19.03
N HIS A 105 7.30 -11.38 18.28
CA HIS A 105 6.75 -11.52 16.92
C HIS A 105 5.29 -11.06 16.77
N ALA A 106 4.41 -11.45 17.70
CA ALA A 106 2.99 -11.10 17.63
C ALA A 106 2.75 -9.58 17.70
N ILE A 107 3.35 -8.90 18.68
CA ILE A 107 3.15 -7.46 18.86
C ILE A 107 3.90 -6.65 17.81
N ASP A 108 5.09 -7.09 17.40
CA ASP A 108 5.86 -6.45 16.33
C ASP A 108 5.09 -6.53 15.00
N MET A 109 4.51 -7.70 14.66
CA MET A 109 3.68 -7.85 13.48
C MET A 109 2.43 -6.98 13.55
N PHE A 110 1.70 -6.98 14.67
CA PHE A 110 0.51 -6.15 14.88
C PHE A 110 0.82 -4.65 14.72
N ALA A 111 1.87 -4.18 15.38
CA ALA A 111 2.28 -2.78 15.33
C ALA A 111 2.63 -2.34 13.90
N VAL A 112 3.22 -3.20 13.08
CA VAL A 112 3.53 -2.88 11.68
C VAL A 112 2.27 -2.71 10.84
N TYR A 113 1.32 -3.65 10.86
CA TYR A 113 0.13 -3.52 10.01
C TYR A 113 -0.88 -2.49 10.53
N ALA A 114 -0.99 -2.31 11.85
CA ALA A 114 -1.78 -1.22 12.44
C ALA A 114 -1.13 0.16 12.20
N GLY A 115 0.19 0.24 12.20
CA GLY A 115 0.90 1.46 11.83
C GLY A 115 0.81 1.75 10.33
N THR A 116 0.79 0.71 9.49
CA THR A 116 0.61 0.84 8.03
C THR A 116 -0.79 1.34 7.70
N SER A 117 -1.84 0.89 8.40
CA SER A 117 -3.19 1.41 8.14
C SER A 117 -3.27 2.91 8.39
N ARG A 118 -2.63 3.40 9.45
CA ARG A 118 -2.49 4.83 9.74
C ARG A 118 -1.66 5.57 8.69
N ASP A 119 -0.58 4.96 8.20
CA ASP A 119 0.23 5.53 7.11
C ASP A 119 -0.62 5.68 5.83
N VAL A 120 -1.49 4.70 5.50
CA VAL A 120 -2.41 4.81 4.36
C VAL A 120 -3.43 5.93 4.55
N SER A 121 -4.11 6.01 5.70
CA SER A 121 -5.06 7.10 5.98
C SER A 121 -4.39 8.48 5.91
N PHE A 122 -3.16 8.59 6.43
CA PHE A 122 -2.36 9.79 6.32
C PHE A 122 -2.05 10.12 4.85
N LEU A 123 -1.62 9.14 4.05
CA LEU A 123 -1.37 9.38 2.63
C LEU A 123 -2.65 9.75 1.87
N ILE A 124 -3.82 9.23 2.23
CA ILE A 124 -5.10 9.67 1.66
C ILE A 124 -5.34 11.17 1.90
N ASP A 125 -4.98 11.68 3.08
CA ASP A 125 -5.16 13.10 3.42
C ASP A 125 -4.23 14.02 2.61
N PHE A 126 -3.00 13.59 2.33
CA PHE A 126 -1.97 14.48 1.79
C PHE A 126 -1.65 14.23 0.32
N LEU A 127 -1.69 12.98 -0.16
CA LEU A 127 -1.28 12.61 -1.50
C LEU A 127 -1.95 13.44 -2.61
N PRO A 128 -3.25 13.79 -2.55
CA PRO A 128 -3.88 14.63 -3.57
C PRO A 128 -3.17 15.98 -3.76
N ALA A 129 -2.70 16.63 -2.68
CA ALA A 129 -1.99 17.91 -2.78
C ALA A 129 -0.58 17.78 -3.37
N TYR A 130 0.03 16.58 -3.31
CA TYR A 130 1.32 16.31 -3.95
C TYR A 130 1.16 15.91 -5.42
N LEU A 131 0.08 15.22 -5.78
CA LEU A 131 -0.21 14.84 -7.17
C LEU A 131 -0.77 16.01 -7.98
N TYR A 132 -1.64 16.82 -7.38
CA TYR A 132 -2.42 17.88 -8.03
C TYR A 132 -2.38 19.17 -7.20
N PRO A 133 -1.20 19.83 -7.12
CA PRO A 133 -1.00 20.98 -6.24
C PRO A 133 -1.87 22.19 -6.58
N SER A 134 -2.36 22.31 -7.82
CA SER A 134 -3.28 23.38 -8.24
C SER A 134 -4.73 22.89 -8.35
N GLY A 135 -5.03 21.66 -7.91
CA GLY A 135 -6.36 21.06 -8.04
C GLY A 135 -6.70 20.71 -9.48
N GLU A 136 -5.70 20.41 -10.30
CA GLU A 136 -5.82 20.03 -11.72
C GLU A 136 -6.67 18.77 -11.90
N ARG A 137 -6.74 17.93 -10.85
CA ARG A 137 -7.48 16.67 -10.85
C ARG A 137 -7.91 16.27 -9.44
N GLU A 138 -9.04 15.58 -9.36
CA GLU A 138 -9.53 14.99 -8.12
C GLU A 138 -9.21 13.49 -8.02
N VAL A 139 -8.80 13.04 -6.83
CA VAL A 139 -8.76 11.61 -6.49
C VAL A 139 -10.11 11.22 -5.89
N VAL A 140 -10.85 10.38 -6.60
CA VAL A 140 -12.26 10.07 -6.27
C VAL A 140 -12.47 8.66 -5.70
N ASP A 141 -11.53 7.74 -5.90
CA ASP A 141 -11.58 6.42 -5.26
C ASP A 141 -10.24 6.04 -4.64
N TRP A 142 -10.36 5.27 -3.57
CA TRP A 142 -9.25 4.67 -2.85
C TRP A 142 -9.44 3.17 -2.73
N GLY A 143 -8.42 2.44 -3.15
CA GLY A 143 -8.33 1.00 -3.00
C GLY A 143 -7.02 0.57 -2.36
N VAL A 144 -6.98 -0.67 -1.88
CA VAL A 144 -5.78 -1.29 -1.35
C VAL A 144 -5.65 -2.73 -1.83
N ILE A 145 -4.44 -3.12 -2.21
CA ILE A 145 -4.05 -4.48 -2.53
C ILE A 145 -2.86 -4.80 -1.65
N GLY A 146 -2.88 -5.94 -0.95
CA GLY A 146 -1.81 -6.26 -0.02
C GLY A 146 -1.44 -7.72 -0.02
N ILE A 147 -0.13 -8.00 0.00
CA ILE A 147 0.41 -9.36 -0.04
C ILE A 147 0.92 -9.75 1.35
N SER A 148 0.48 -10.89 1.89
CA SER A 148 0.95 -11.42 3.18
C SER A 148 0.77 -10.40 4.32
N LEU A 149 1.83 -9.78 4.85
CA LEU A 149 1.75 -8.68 5.81
C LEU A 149 0.95 -7.49 5.26
N GLY A 150 1.13 -7.14 3.99
CA GLY A 150 0.28 -6.16 3.30
C GLY A 150 -1.19 -6.58 3.27
N GLY A 151 -1.47 -7.88 3.18
CA GLY A 151 -2.85 -8.41 3.24
C GLY A 151 -3.49 -8.26 4.62
N HIS A 152 -2.72 -8.43 5.71
CA HIS A 152 -3.19 -8.09 7.06
C HIS A 152 -3.46 -6.59 7.19
N SER A 153 -2.58 -5.76 6.61
CA SER A 153 -2.74 -4.31 6.58
C SER A 153 -4.00 -3.90 5.80
N THR A 154 -4.28 -4.57 4.67
CA THR A 154 -5.48 -4.35 3.85
C THR A 154 -6.76 -4.54 4.66
N TRP A 155 -6.85 -5.63 5.42
CA TRP A 155 -7.99 -5.86 6.30
C TRP A 155 -8.16 -4.77 7.36
N MET A 156 -7.07 -4.32 7.97
CA MET A 156 -7.11 -3.23 8.95
C MET A 156 -7.52 -1.90 8.30
N ILE A 157 -7.00 -1.58 7.11
CA ILE A 157 -7.34 -0.35 6.38
C ILE A 157 -8.84 -0.30 6.06
N LEU A 158 -9.40 -1.39 5.51
CA LEU A 158 -10.84 -1.48 5.23
C LEU A 158 -11.72 -1.28 6.47
N LYS A 159 -11.22 -1.69 7.64
CA LYS A 159 -11.94 -1.51 8.91
C LYS A 159 -11.84 -0.08 9.44
N GLU A 160 -10.66 0.53 9.36
CA GLU A 160 -10.35 1.78 10.07
C GLU A 160 -10.57 3.03 9.21
N ASP A 161 -10.58 2.93 7.89
CA ASP A 161 -10.77 4.09 6.99
C ASP A 161 -11.89 3.85 5.96
N PRO A 162 -13.09 4.44 6.17
CA PRO A 162 -14.25 4.22 5.29
C PRO A 162 -14.09 4.83 3.89
N ARG A 163 -13.06 5.65 3.65
CA ARG A 163 -12.76 6.18 2.31
C ARG A 163 -12.21 5.12 1.38
N VAL A 164 -11.64 4.03 1.93
CA VAL A 164 -11.15 2.89 1.16
C VAL A 164 -12.29 1.89 0.94
N THR A 165 -12.79 1.83 -0.30
CA THR A 165 -13.99 1.04 -0.63
C THR A 165 -13.66 -0.28 -1.33
N LEU A 166 -12.42 -0.46 -1.79
CA LEU A 166 -11.93 -1.67 -2.43
C LEU A 166 -10.71 -2.21 -1.68
N GLY A 167 -10.74 -3.49 -1.31
CA GLY A 167 -9.57 -4.16 -0.72
C GLY A 167 -9.37 -5.56 -1.25
N ILE A 168 -8.13 -5.88 -1.62
CA ILE A 168 -7.72 -7.20 -2.13
C ILE A 168 -6.58 -7.76 -1.25
N PRO A 169 -6.92 -8.50 -0.19
CA PRO A 169 -5.93 -9.17 0.65
C PRO A 169 -5.47 -10.48 0.00
N ILE A 170 -4.22 -10.53 -0.45
CA ILE A 170 -3.58 -11.71 -1.03
C ILE A 170 -2.81 -12.42 0.09
N ILE A 171 -3.15 -13.67 0.38
CA ILE A 171 -2.51 -14.51 1.42
C ILE A 171 -2.35 -13.80 2.79
N GLY A 172 -3.27 -12.90 3.12
CA GLY A 172 -3.35 -12.22 4.41
C GLY A 172 -4.61 -12.63 5.16
N ILE A 173 -4.44 -13.24 6.34
CA ILE A 173 -5.57 -13.69 7.17
C ILE A 173 -5.82 -12.70 8.30
N MET A 174 -7.07 -12.44 8.63
CA MET A 174 -7.42 -11.65 9.80
C MET A 174 -7.43 -12.58 11.02
N ALA A 175 -6.28 -12.82 11.63
CA ALA A 175 -6.21 -13.51 12.91
C ALA A 175 -6.32 -12.48 14.05
N TYR A 176 -7.54 -12.17 14.47
CA TYR A 176 -7.76 -11.59 15.79
C TYR A 176 -7.48 -12.70 16.81
N HIS A 177 -6.33 -12.63 17.49
CA HIS A 177 -6.14 -13.41 18.70
C HIS A 177 -6.65 -12.58 19.88
N GLU A 178 -7.71 -13.06 20.53
CA GLU A 178 -8.21 -12.69 21.87
C GLU A 178 -7.12 -12.57 22.96
N ARG A 179 -5.86 -12.90 22.67
CA ARG A 179 -4.73 -12.86 23.60
C ARG A 179 -4.10 -11.48 23.81
N LEU A 180 -4.57 -10.43 23.16
CA LEU A 180 -4.07 -9.06 23.41
C LEU A 180 -4.84 -8.31 24.51
N GLY A 181 -5.84 -8.94 25.16
CA GLY A 181 -6.43 -8.42 26.40
C GLY A 181 -7.15 -7.07 26.28
N TYR A 182 -7.58 -6.69 25.08
CA TYR A 182 -8.55 -5.62 24.91
C TYR A 182 -9.94 -6.26 24.91
N ASP A 183 -10.51 -6.38 26.11
CA ASP A 183 -11.93 -6.64 26.28
C ASP A 183 -12.71 -5.42 25.76
N SER A 184 -13.71 -5.71 24.93
CA SER A 184 -14.76 -4.79 24.45
C SER A 184 -15.64 -4.29 25.58
#